data_AF-A0A7G9R5U1-F1
#
_entry.id   AF-A0A7G9R5U1-F1
#
_cell.length_a   1.000
_cell.length_b   1.000
_cell.length_c   1.000
_cell.angle_alpha   90.00
_cell.angle_beta   90.00
_cell.angle_gamma   90.00
#
_symmetry.space_group_name_H-M   'P 1'
#
loop_
_entity.id
_entity.type
_entity.pdbx_description
1 polymer ?
#
loop_
_entity_poly.entity_id
_entity_poly.type
_entity_poly.pdbx_seq_one_letter_code
_entity_poly.pdbx_strand_id
1 'polypeptide(L)'
;MTTHAPSPTGGRDGTPRTFVWRGRRHTVCAVLDTWQERRPWWRAVGQGDAPSTAGAHPATERRVWRVEARPPVGPVGVFDLARDDDHWLLLRAHD
;
A
#
# COMPACT_ATOMS: atom_id res chain seq x y z
N MET A 1 -15.56 13.01 9.69
CA MET A 1 -15.68 11.63 9.16
C MET A 1 -14.39 11.28 8.44
N THR A 2 -13.49 10.56 9.10
CA THR A 2 -12.23 10.12 8.49
C THR A 2 -12.55 8.91 7.61
N THR A 3 -12.53 9.09 6.28
CA THR A 3 -12.64 7.97 5.35
C THR A 3 -11.46 7.05 5.57
N HIS A 4 -11.64 6.00 6.36
CA HIS A 4 -10.67 4.93 6.52
C HIS A 4 -10.60 4.20 5.18
N ALA A 5 -9.54 4.44 4.41
CA ALA A 5 -9.27 3.67 3.22
C ALA A 5 -9.21 2.18 3.61
N PRO A 6 -9.92 1.29 2.92
CA PRO A 6 -9.96 -0.09 3.33
C PRO A 6 -8.60 -0.76 3.09
N SER A 7 -8.08 -1.41 4.13
CA SER A 7 -6.76 -2.02 4.11
C SER A 7 -6.75 -3.32 3.30
N PRO A 8 -5.81 -3.52 2.38
CA PRO A 8 -5.49 -4.84 1.85
C PRO A 8 -5.20 -5.85 2.97
N THR A 9 -5.40 -7.13 2.70
CA THR A 9 -5.01 -8.23 3.59
C THR A 9 -3.83 -8.98 2.96
N GLY A 10 -2.78 -9.21 3.75
CA GLY A 10 -1.58 -9.94 3.33
C GLY A 10 -1.72 -11.45 3.49
N GLY A 11 -1.07 -12.21 2.62
CA GLY A 11 -0.80 -13.64 2.79
C GLY A 11 0.36 -13.89 3.74
N ARG A 12 0.60 -15.18 4.06
CA ARG A 12 1.66 -15.62 4.98
C ARG A 12 3.08 -15.18 4.57
N ASP A 13 3.28 -14.89 3.29
CA ASP A 13 4.57 -14.49 2.73
C ASP A 13 4.72 -12.96 2.64
N GLY A 14 3.80 -12.20 3.24
CA GLY A 14 3.76 -10.75 3.16
C GLY A 14 3.29 -10.20 1.80
N THR A 15 2.76 -11.05 0.91
CA THR A 15 2.20 -10.66 -0.39
C THR A 15 0.72 -10.31 -0.28
N PRO A 16 0.20 -9.27 -0.96
CA PRO A 16 -1.21 -8.90 -0.86
C PRO A 16 -2.10 -9.94 -1.56
N ARG A 17 -3.20 -10.33 -0.93
CA ARG A 17 -4.15 -11.33 -1.47
C ARG A 17 -5.47 -10.73 -1.90
N THR A 18 -5.99 -9.80 -1.10
CA THR A 18 -7.27 -9.14 -1.35
C THR A 18 -7.19 -7.71 -0.83
N PHE A 19 -7.97 -6.83 -1.44
CA PHE A 19 -8.15 -5.46 -0.97
C PHE A 19 -9.52 -4.94 -1.38
N VAL A 20 -9.90 -3.77 -0.89
CA VAL A 20 -11.14 -3.12 -1.33
C VAL A 20 -10.77 -1.83 -2.04
N TRP A 21 -11.41 -1.58 -3.18
CA TRP A 21 -11.26 -0.36 -3.95
C TRP A 21 -12.63 0.06 -4.45
N ARG A 22 -12.97 1.35 -4.28
CA ARG A 22 -14.30 1.92 -4.61
C ARG A 22 -15.48 1.08 -4.06
N GLY A 23 -15.36 0.60 -2.82
CA GLY A 23 -16.38 -0.20 -2.14
C GLY A 23 -16.48 -1.67 -2.62
N ARG A 24 -15.61 -2.13 -3.51
CA ARG A 24 -15.63 -3.49 -4.06
C ARG A 24 -14.36 -4.25 -3.67
N ARG A 25 -14.52 -5.51 -3.25
CA ARG A 25 -13.39 -6.39 -2.92
C ARG A 25 -12.74 -6.93 -4.19
N HIS A 26 -11.47 -6.59 -4.38
CA HIS A 26 -10.63 -7.11 -5.45
C HIS A 26 -9.78 -8.27 -4.92
N THR A 27 -9.66 -9.33 -5.71
CA THR A 27 -8.79 -10.47 -5.43
C THR A 27 -7.55 -10.37 -6.31
N VAL A 28 -6.38 -10.40 -5.70
CA VAL A 28 -5.10 -10.42 -6.43
C VAL A 28 -4.99 -11.74 -7.17
N CYS A 29 -4.80 -11.66 -8.49
CA CYS A 29 -4.63 -12.79 -9.39
C CYS A 29 -3.15 -13.07 -9.65
N ALA A 30 -2.35 -12.02 -9.80
CA ALA A 30 -0.91 -12.11 -10.00
C ALA A 30 -0.18 -10.92 -9.37
N VAL A 31 1.04 -11.15 -8.93
CA VAL A 31 2.01 -10.08 -8.61
C VAL A 31 2.87 -9.90 -9.86
N LEU A 32 2.78 -8.73 -10.47
CA LEU A 32 3.50 -8.40 -11.70
C LEU A 32 4.92 -7.89 -11.41
N ASP A 33 5.07 -7.11 -10.34
CA ASP A 33 6.36 -6.54 -9.95
C ASP A 33 6.40 -6.22 -8.44
N THR A 34 7.59 -6.09 -7.88
CA THR A 34 7.83 -5.73 -6.47
C THR A 34 9.09 -4.89 -6.34
N TRP A 35 8.97 -3.69 -5.76
CA TRP A 35 10.09 -2.77 -5.55
C TRP A 35 10.04 -2.10 -4.17
N GLN A 36 11.16 -1.50 -3.78
CA GLN A 36 11.25 -0.62 -2.61
C GLN A 36 11.09 0.83 -3.05
N GLU A 37 10.20 1.60 -2.42
CA GLU A 37 9.99 3.03 -2.69
C GLU A 37 10.28 3.84 -1.42
N ARG A 38 11.03 4.95 -1.54
CA ARG A 38 11.30 5.83 -0.41
C ARG A 38 10.03 6.59 0.00
N ARG A 39 9.65 6.54 1.28
CA ARG A 39 8.52 7.35 1.80
C ARG A 39 8.89 8.84 1.73
N PRO A 40 8.00 9.72 1.22
CA PRO A 40 8.19 11.16 1.33
C PRO A 40 8.26 11.57 2.79
N TRP A 41 9.31 12.31 3.15
CA TRP A 41 9.63 12.68 4.54
C TRP A 41 8.52 13.48 5.25
N TRP A 42 7.66 14.20 4.52
CA TRP A 42 6.55 14.96 5.12
C TRP A 42 5.48 14.08 5.79
N ARG A 43 5.41 12.77 5.45
CA ARG A 43 4.53 11.80 6.13
C ARG A 43 5.06 11.36 7.50
N ALA A 44 6.35 11.55 7.79
CA ALA A 44 6.94 11.24 9.08
C ALA A 44 6.71 12.34 10.14
N VAL A 45 6.35 13.56 9.70
CA VAL A 45 6.23 14.74 10.59
C VAL A 45 4.86 14.81 11.29
N GLY A 46 3.88 14.02 10.87
CA GLY A 46 2.49 14.10 11.38
C GLY A 46 2.16 13.23 12.59
N GLN A 47 3.09 12.39 13.06
CA GLN A 47 2.84 11.42 14.12
C GLN A 47 3.79 11.67 15.31
N GLY A 48 3.69 12.84 15.92
CA GLY A 48 4.12 13.07 17.31
C GLY A 48 5.62 12.98 17.66
N ASP A 49 6.51 12.61 16.74
CA ASP A 49 7.94 12.62 17.02
C ASP A 49 8.49 14.03 16.82
N ALA A 50 8.81 14.69 17.93
CA ALA A 50 9.59 15.92 17.94
C ALA A 50 10.90 15.71 17.14
N PRO A 51 11.43 16.74 16.46
CA PRO A 51 12.65 16.63 15.67
C PRO A 51 13.86 16.48 16.60
N SER A 52 14.14 15.25 17.05
CA SER A 52 15.37 14.93 17.74
C SER A 52 16.48 14.75 16.72
N THR A 53 17.28 15.80 16.60
CA THR A 53 18.72 15.74 16.33
C THR A 53 19.16 15.24 14.95
N ALA A 54 19.66 16.20 14.16
CA ALA A 54 20.74 16.07 13.18
C ALA A 54 21.01 14.68 12.57
N GLY A 55 20.67 14.53 11.27
CA GLY A 55 21.40 13.65 10.36
C GLY A 55 20.76 12.32 9.98
N ALA A 56 19.70 11.86 10.66
CA ALA A 56 18.97 10.66 10.28
C ALA A 56 17.55 11.03 9.83
N HIS A 57 17.38 11.39 8.55
CA HIS A 57 16.05 11.26 7.95
C HIS A 57 15.73 9.76 7.93
N PRO A 58 14.69 9.25 8.63
CA PRO A 58 14.23 7.91 8.34
C PRO A 58 13.63 8.00 6.93
N ALA A 59 14.44 7.72 5.93
CA ALA A 59 13.98 7.26 4.64
C ALA A 59 13.33 5.90 4.93
N THR A 60 12.13 5.90 5.48
CA THR A 60 11.38 4.68 5.74
C THR A 60 11.08 4.12 4.35
N GLU A 61 11.83 3.12 3.92
CA GLU A 61 11.59 2.43 2.67
C GLU A 61 10.29 1.63 2.82
N ARG A 62 9.35 1.79 1.90
CA ARG A 62 8.14 0.95 1.85
C ARG A 62 8.29 -0.06 0.74
N ARG A 63 7.87 -1.30 0.98
CA ARG A 63 7.74 -2.28 -0.11
C ARG A 63 6.44 -2.02 -0.86
N VAL A 64 6.53 -2.06 -2.18
CA VAL A 64 5.42 -1.85 -3.11
C VAL A 64 5.30 -3.06 -4.02
N TRP A 65 4.06 -3.51 -4.24
CA TRP A 65 3.71 -4.59 -5.14
C TRP A 65 2.79 -4.06 -6.21
N ARG A 66 3.17 -4.24 -7.48
CA ARG A 66 2.23 -4.10 -8.59
C ARG A 66 1.51 -5.42 -8.77
N VAL A 67 0.20 -5.38 -8.69
CA VAL A 67 -0.65 -6.56 -8.75
C VAL A 67 -1.69 -6.41 -9.83
N GLU A 68 -1.96 -7.51 -10.48
CA GLU A 68 -3.18 -7.68 -11.25
C GLU A 68 -4.27 -8.19 -10.31
N ALA A 69 -5.42 -7.52 -10.28
CA ALA A 69 -6.51 -7.88 -9.38
C ALA A 69 -7.88 -7.80 -10.05
N ARG A 70 -8.72 -8.79 -9.77
CA ARG A 70 -10.07 -8.89 -10.33
C ARG A 70 -11.15 -8.43 -9.34
N PRO A 71 -12.11 -7.60 -9.76
CA PRO A 71 -13.33 -7.35 -8.99
C PRO A 71 -14.29 -8.57 -9.04
N PRO A 72 -15.37 -8.57 -8.26
CA PRO A 72 -16.40 -9.62 -8.34
C PRO A 72 -17.16 -9.60 -9.67
N VAL A 73 -17.28 -8.41 -10.27
CA VAL A 73 -17.92 -8.16 -11.58
C VAL A 73 -17.11 -7.09 -12.29
N GLY A 74 -16.74 -7.34 -13.55
CA GLY A 74 -16.01 -6.39 -14.39
C GLY A 74 -14.62 -6.91 -14.81
N PRO A 75 -13.86 -6.08 -15.55
CA PRO A 75 -12.53 -6.43 -16.02
C PRO A 75 -11.51 -6.45 -14.88
N VAL A 76 -10.41 -7.13 -15.13
CA VAL A 76 -9.23 -7.13 -14.26
C VAL A 76 -8.51 -5.77 -14.39
N GLY A 77 -7.93 -5.26 -13.30
CA GLY A 77 -7.16 -4.03 -13.30
C GLY A 77 -5.80 -4.20 -12.63
N VAL A 78 -4.90 -3.24 -12.84
CA VAL A 78 -3.55 -3.24 -12.26
C VAL A 78 -3.47 -2.21 -11.13
N PHE A 79 -2.89 -2.59 -10.00
CA PHE A 79 -2.85 -1.77 -8.79
C PHE A 79 -1.47 -1.80 -8.15
N ASP A 80 -1.04 -0.68 -7.59
CA ASP A 80 0.14 -0.63 -6.73
C ASP A 80 -0.32 -0.62 -5.26
N LEU A 81 0.07 -1.66 -4.53
CA LEU A 81 -0.20 -1.82 -3.10
C LEU A 81 1.11 -1.67 -2.32
N ALA A 82 1.06 -1.12 -1.12
CA ALA A 82 2.22 -1.04 -0.23
C ALA A 82 1.89 -1.54 1.17
N ARG A 83 2.93 -1.94 1.89
CA ARG A 83 2.88 -2.34 3.30
C ARG A 83 3.75 -1.33 4.05
N ASP A 84 3.12 -0.66 5.01
CA ASP A 84 3.76 0.31 5.89
C ASP A 84 3.62 -0.24 7.31
N ASP A 85 4.74 -0.62 7.93
CA ASP A 85 4.79 -1.40 9.18
C ASP A 85 3.81 -2.60 9.14
N ASP A 86 2.61 -2.43 9.69
CA ASP A 86 1.55 -3.46 9.73
C ASP A 86 0.29 -3.14 8.92
N HIS A 87 0.28 -2.02 8.21
CA HIS A 87 -0.88 -1.52 7.50
C HIS A 87 -0.65 -1.62 6.00
N TRP A 88 -1.66 -2.13 5.31
CA TRP A 88 -1.65 -2.13 3.86
C TRP A 88 -2.26 -0.84 3.32
N LEU A 89 -1.71 -0.37 2.22
CA LEU A 89 -2.11 0.85 1.52
C LEU A 89 -2.32 0.55 0.05
N LEU A 90 -3.39 1.11 -0.53
CA LEU A 90 -3.53 1.21 -1.98
C LEU A 90 -2.91 2.54 -2.42
N LEU A 91 -1.82 2.48 -3.19
CA LEU A 91 -1.11 3.67 -3.66
C LEU A 91 -1.67 4.19 -4.98
N ARG A 92 -1.82 3.29 -5.96
CA ARG A 92 -2.20 3.63 -7.34
C ARG A 92 -3.14 2.58 -7.90
N ALA A 93 -4.07 3.00 -8.73
CA ALA A 93 -4.84 2.15 -9.63
C ALA A 93 -4.48 2.60 -11.04
N HIS A 94 -4.09 1.66 -11.89
CA HIS A 94 -3.82 1.89 -13.31
C HIS A 94 -5.05 1.36 -14.05
N ASP A 95 -5.84 2.26 -14.64
CA ASP A 95 -7.04 1.94 -15.41
C ASP A 95 -6.74 1.52 -16.85
#